data_AF-A0A258A2V6-F1
#
_entry.id   AF-A0A258A2V6-F1
#
_cell.length_a   1.000
_cell.length_b   1.000
_cell.length_c   1.000
_cell.angle_alpha   90.00
_cell.angle_beta   90.00
_cell.angle_gamma   90.00
#
_symmetry.space_group_name_H-M   'P 1'
#
loop_
_entity.id
_entity.type
_entity.pdbx_description
1 polymer ?
#
loop_
_entity_poly.entity_id
_entity_poly.type
_entity_poly.pdbx_seq_one_letter_code
_entity_poly.pdbx_strand_id
1 'polypeptide(L)'
;MRFPATCRRALPLLADVASWSLAPDGGPRLNDADGKPILAFGQQDPIGFSGRARDGKDYALNRGTHPRVAPRPAPSPAEAAATAAQRPTLVDPARAPAAATLPGLYALMRQQGREACRLRLAAPSVGGETADARLERPCPDTGITIFDPTTWRYAGGRLTLVARKGHSVDLVFEEGVWRKDPAVGAPLLLRRLQP
;
A
#
# COMPACT_ATOMS: atom_id res chain seq x y z
N MET A 1 13.44 1.50 20.90
CA MET A 1 14.10 2.61 20.17
C MET A 1 15.55 2.20 19.92
N ARG A 2 16.18 2.56 18.79
CA ARG A 2 17.56 2.15 18.50
C ARG A 2 18.40 3.36 18.07
N PHE A 3 19.39 3.69 18.87
CA PHE A 3 20.33 4.79 18.59
C PHE A 3 21.59 4.30 17.87
N PRO A 4 22.15 5.09 16.93
CA PRO A 4 23.44 4.79 16.34
C PRO A 4 24.56 4.68 17.38
N ALA A 5 25.60 3.90 17.06
CA ALA A 5 26.72 3.67 17.97
C ALA A 5 27.45 4.97 18.38
N THR A 6 27.55 5.93 17.45
CA THR A 6 28.14 7.25 17.69
C THR A 6 27.34 8.05 18.73
N CYS A 7 26.00 8.02 18.65
CA CYS A 7 25.14 8.70 19.62
C CYS A 7 25.29 8.10 21.03
N ARG A 8 25.35 6.77 21.14
CA ARG A 8 25.56 6.09 22.44
C ARG A 8 26.94 6.37 23.05
N ARG A 9 27.95 6.57 22.22
CA ARG A 9 29.29 6.98 22.69
C ARG A 9 29.29 8.42 23.22
N ALA A 10 28.56 9.32 22.57
CA ALA A 10 28.46 10.72 22.98
C ALA A 10 27.55 10.92 24.21
N LEU A 11 26.47 10.14 24.29
CA LEU A 11 25.47 10.19 25.36
C LEU A 11 25.25 8.77 25.90
N PRO A 12 26.05 8.32 26.88
CA PRO A 12 25.99 6.95 27.40
C PRO A 12 24.62 6.55 27.93
N LEU A 13 23.83 7.50 28.47
CA LEU A 13 22.47 7.25 28.96
C LEU A 13 21.56 6.60 27.90
N LEU A 14 21.84 6.83 26.61
CA LEU A 14 21.04 6.30 25.49
C LEU A 14 21.20 4.78 25.30
N ALA A 15 22.16 4.15 25.99
CA ALA A 15 22.31 2.71 25.99
C ALA A 15 21.09 2.00 26.62
N ASP A 16 20.51 2.61 27.65
CA ASP A 16 19.42 2.02 28.43
C ASP A 16 18.03 2.49 27.97
N VAL A 17 17.97 3.45 27.05
CA VAL A 17 16.71 4.02 26.55
C VAL A 17 16.03 3.05 25.59
N ALA A 18 14.90 2.49 26.03
CA ALA A 18 14.07 1.60 25.22
C ALA A 18 12.91 2.35 24.53
N SER A 19 12.38 3.40 25.18
CA SER A 19 11.21 4.14 24.68
C SER A 19 11.23 5.63 25.08
N TRP A 20 10.32 6.41 24.50
CA TRP A 20 10.03 7.78 24.93
C TRP A 20 8.53 7.99 25.09
N SER A 21 8.15 8.91 25.95
CA SER A 21 6.75 9.29 26.17
C SER A 21 6.62 10.79 26.48
N LEU A 22 5.39 11.29 26.49
CA LEU A 22 5.06 12.63 26.96
C LEU A 22 4.47 12.56 28.36
N ALA A 23 4.95 13.42 29.23
CA ALA A 23 4.37 13.67 30.53
C ALA A 23 3.06 14.48 30.41
N PRO A 24 2.20 14.48 31.46
CA PRO A 24 0.97 15.26 31.44
C PRO A 24 1.17 16.77 31.25
N ASP A 25 2.33 17.29 31.66
CA ASP A 25 2.76 18.68 31.46
C ASP A 25 3.37 18.93 30.07
N GLY A 26 3.34 17.93 29.17
CA GLY A 26 3.89 18.01 27.83
C GLY A 26 5.41 17.80 27.74
N GLY A 27 6.09 17.55 28.87
CA GLY A 27 7.53 17.29 28.90
C GLY A 27 7.90 15.91 28.31
N PRO A 28 8.89 15.81 27.41
CA PRO A 28 9.36 14.50 26.94
C PRO A 28 10.04 13.72 28.06
N ARG A 29 9.90 12.39 28.03
CA ARG A 29 10.57 11.44 28.94
C ARG A 29 11.24 10.34 28.14
N LEU A 30 12.45 9.95 28.54
CA LEU A 30 13.14 8.76 28.06
C LEU A 30 13.01 7.67 29.12
N ASN A 31 12.57 6.49 28.71
CA ASN A 31 12.27 5.39 29.62
C ASN A 31 13.14 4.16 29.31
N ASP A 32 13.45 3.40 30.36
CA ASP A 32 14.10 2.09 30.26
C ASP A 32 13.15 1.03 29.70
N ALA A 33 13.65 -0.21 29.57
CA ALA A 33 12.87 -1.34 29.09
C ALA A 33 11.66 -1.67 29.98
N ASP A 34 11.71 -1.32 31.27
CA ASP A 34 10.62 -1.50 32.24
C ASP A 34 9.61 -0.33 32.21
N GLY A 35 9.82 0.65 31.33
CA GLY A 35 8.98 1.84 31.22
C GLY A 35 9.23 2.88 32.32
N LYS A 36 10.26 2.71 33.15
CA LYS A 36 10.59 3.69 34.19
C LYS A 36 11.41 4.84 33.59
N PRO A 37 11.19 6.09 34.02
CA PRO A 37 11.89 7.24 33.46
C PRO A 37 13.38 7.22 33.83
N ILE A 38 14.25 7.25 32.81
CA ILE A 38 15.71 7.46 32.92
C ILE A 38 16.01 8.97 32.98
N LEU A 39 15.27 9.75 32.19
CA LEU A 39 15.39 11.20 32.09
C LEU A 39 14.00 11.77 31.79
N ALA A 40 13.54 12.67 32.65
CA ALA A 40 12.32 13.44 32.41
C ALA A 40 12.71 14.90 32.23
N PHE A 41 12.26 15.50 31.13
CA PHE A 41 12.53 16.90 30.88
C PHE A 41 11.33 17.76 31.31
N GLY A 42 11.61 18.81 32.08
CA GLY A 42 10.69 19.90 32.38
C GLY A 42 10.88 21.06 31.40
N GLN A 43 9.84 21.89 31.26
CA GLN A 43 9.90 23.08 30.41
C GLN A 43 10.85 24.13 31.01
N GLN A 44 11.77 24.62 30.19
CA GLN A 44 12.68 25.73 30.52
C GLN A 44 12.29 26.95 29.68
N ASP A 45 12.02 28.07 30.34
CA ASP A 45 11.74 29.37 29.71
C ASP A 45 12.99 29.88 28.94
N PRO A 46 12.89 30.35 27.66
CA PRO A 46 11.66 30.54 26.88
C PRO A 46 11.32 29.41 25.89
N ILE A 47 12.26 28.53 25.49
CA ILE A 47 12.01 27.56 24.41
C ILE A 47 12.83 26.25 24.51
N GLY A 48 13.22 25.86 25.72
CA GLY A 48 14.02 24.65 25.96
C GLY A 48 13.29 23.63 26.85
N PHE A 49 13.80 22.41 26.88
CA PHE A 49 13.48 21.48 27.97
C PHE A 49 14.78 21.09 28.70
N SER A 50 14.75 20.96 30.01
CA SER A 50 15.90 20.52 30.80
C SER A 50 15.50 19.46 31.82
N GLY A 51 16.42 18.58 32.17
CA GLY A 51 16.15 17.51 33.11
C GLY A 51 17.42 16.85 33.60
N ARG A 52 17.35 16.28 34.82
CA ARG A 52 18.42 15.49 35.39
C ARG A 52 18.16 14.01 35.10
N ALA A 53 19.14 13.31 34.54
CA ALA A 53 19.02 11.88 34.31
C ALA A 53 19.45 11.07 35.54
N ARG A 54 19.17 9.76 35.51
CA ARG A 54 19.59 8.81 36.56
C ARG A 54 21.10 8.74 36.78
N ASP A 55 21.90 9.12 35.79
CA ASP A 55 23.37 9.19 35.91
C ASP A 55 23.85 10.43 36.70
N GLY A 56 22.92 11.25 37.20
CA GLY A 56 23.20 12.48 37.96
C GLY A 56 23.56 13.68 37.11
N LYS A 57 23.62 13.55 35.77
CA LYS A 57 23.97 14.64 34.87
C LYS A 57 22.74 15.42 34.42
N ASP A 58 22.96 16.68 34.12
CA ASP A 58 21.96 17.58 33.56
C ASP A 58 21.97 17.53 32.02
N TYR A 59 20.79 17.40 31.44
CA TYR A 59 20.56 17.33 30.01
C TYR A 59 19.58 18.42 29.59
N ALA A 60 19.82 19.02 28.43
CA ALA A 60 18.94 20.03 27.86
C ALA A 60 18.62 19.72 26.39
N LEU A 61 17.35 19.84 26.04
CA LEU A 61 16.85 19.90 24.68
C LEU A 61 16.67 21.37 24.30
N ASN A 62 17.72 21.93 23.72
CA ASN A 62 17.67 23.30 23.23
C ASN A 62 17.31 23.30 21.74
N ARG A 63 16.41 24.21 21.36
CA ARG A 63 16.24 24.59 19.94
C ARG A 63 17.43 25.44 19.51
N GLY A 64 18.62 24.83 19.42
CA GLY A 64 19.78 25.48 18.81
C GLY A 64 19.54 25.82 17.34
N THR A 65 20.58 26.27 16.64
CA THR A 65 20.56 26.55 15.19
C THR A 65 20.58 25.30 14.31
N HIS A 66 20.30 24.11 14.86
CA HIS A 66 20.18 22.90 14.06
C HIS A 66 19.02 23.09 13.06
N PRO A 67 19.26 22.92 11.75
CA PRO A 67 18.19 23.06 10.78
C PRO A 67 17.11 22.05 11.15
N ARG A 68 15.92 22.56 11.48
CA ARG A 68 14.73 21.71 11.57
C ARG A 68 14.67 20.95 10.26
N VAL A 69 14.48 19.63 10.33
CA VAL A 69 13.97 18.90 9.17
C VAL A 69 12.73 19.67 8.75
N ALA A 70 12.80 20.31 7.58
CA ALA A 70 11.69 21.09 7.09
C ALA A 70 10.46 20.19 7.14
N PRO A 71 9.32 20.67 7.69
CA PRO A 71 8.09 19.90 7.60
C PRO A 71 7.95 19.44 6.15
N ARG A 72 7.76 18.13 5.94
CA ARG A 72 7.55 17.61 4.60
C ARG A 72 6.44 18.48 3.98
N PRO A 73 6.67 19.12 2.83
CA PRO A 73 5.63 19.87 2.16
C PRO A 73 4.38 19.01 2.04
N ALA A 74 3.20 19.62 2.15
CA ALA A 74 1.96 18.91 1.87
C ALA A 74 2.11 18.21 0.50
N PRO A 75 1.66 16.95 0.36
CA PRO A 75 1.77 16.24 -0.89
C PRO A 75 1.14 17.10 -1.99
N SER A 76 1.86 17.25 -3.09
CA SER A 76 1.31 17.89 -4.28
C SER A 76 0.01 17.18 -4.70
N PRO A 77 -0.90 17.86 -5.43
CA PRO A 77 -2.08 17.21 -6.00
C PRO A 77 -1.73 15.95 -6.81
N ALA A 78 -0.58 15.95 -7.49
CA ALA A 78 -0.07 14.78 -8.21
C ALA A 78 0.32 13.62 -7.28
N GLU A 79 1.02 13.89 -6.17
CA GLU A 79 1.36 12.85 -5.18
C GLU A 79 0.12 12.30 -4.47
N ALA A 80 -0.84 13.18 -4.15
CA ALA A 80 -2.11 12.77 -3.57
C ALA A 80 -2.92 11.88 -4.54
N ALA A 81 -3.01 12.28 -5.82
CA ALA A 81 -3.67 11.50 -6.86
C ALA A 81 -2.98 10.16 -7.10
N ALA A 82 -1.64 10.13 -7.14
CA ALA A 82 -0.88 8.88 -7.27
C ALA A 82 -1.09 7.94 -6.08
N THR A 83 -1.18 8.48 -4.87
CA THR A 83 -1.48 7.71 -3.66
C THR A 83 -2.92 7.18 -3.68
N ALA A 84 -3.87 7.98 -4.14
CA ALA A 84 -5.27 7.57 -4.29
C ALA A 84 -5.41 6.47 -5.34
N ALA A 85 -4.75 6.60 -6.49
CA ALA A 85 -4.79 5.63 -7.58
C ALA A 85 -4.25 4.25 -7.18
N GLN A 86 -3.34 4.19 -6.20
CA GLN A 86 -2.77 2.93 -5.67
C GLN A 86 -3.71 2.18 -4.72
N ARG A 87 -4.77 2.82 -4.21
CA ARG A 87 -5.68 2.16 -3.26
C ARG A 87 -6.59 1.18 -4.02
N PRO A 88 -6.72 -0.07 -3.54
CA PRO A 88 -7.73 -0.98 -4.06
C PRO A 88 -9.12 -0.37 -3.95
N THR A 89 -9.92 -0.49 -5.01
CA THR A 89 -11.31 -0.08 -4.99
C THR A 89 -12.08 -0.97 -4.02
N LEU A 90 -12.89 -0.36 -3.14
CA LEU A 90 -13.85 -1.11 -2.32
C LEU A 90 -14.96 -1.62 -3.24
N VAL A 91 -15.11 -2.94 -3.32
CA VAL A 91 -16.13 -3.60 -4.14
C VAL A 91 -17.33 -3.91 -3.26
N ASP A 92 -18.53 -3.52 -3.70
CA ASP A 92 -19.79 -3.98 -3.13
C ASP A 92 -20.17 -5.31 -3.80
N PRO A 93 -20.11 -6.46 -3.10
CA PRO A 93 -20.39 -7.77 -3.70
C PRO A 93 -21.81 -7.89 -4.24
N ALA A 94 -22.77 -7.12 -3.71
CA ALA A 94 -24.16 -7.16 -4.15
C ALA A 94 -24.36 -6.54 -5.54
N ARG A 95 -23.44 -5.69 -5.99
CA ARG A 95 -23.48 -5.04 -7.32
C ARG A 95 -22.58 -5.75 -8.34
N ALA A 96 -21.76 -6.69 -7.90
CA ALA A 96 -20.84 -7.40 -8.76
C ALA A 96 -21.53 -8.56 -9.51
N PRO A 97 -21.08 -8.94 -10.72
CA PRO A 97 -21.67 -10.04 -11.47
C PRO A 97 -21.62 -11.38 -10.72
N ALA A 98 -22.66 -12.21 -10.86
CA ALA A 98 -22.65 -13.54 -10.25
C ALA A 98 -21.54 -14.41 -10.84
N ALA A 99 -20.85 -15.20 -10.01
CA ALA A 99 -19.70 -16.01 -10.41
C ALA A 99 -19.99 -16.96 -11.59
N ALA A 100 -21.18 -17.57 -11.58
CA ALA A 100 -21.65 -18.46 -12.66
C ALA A 100 -21.76 -17.76 -14.02
N THR A 101 -21.84 -16.43 -14.04
CA THR A 101 -21.87 -15.66 -15.27
C THR A 101 -20.47 -15.40 -15.82
N LEU A 102 -19.38 -15.50 -15.07
CA LEU A 102 -18.05 -15.11 -15.56
C LEU A 102 -17.45 -15.96 -16.69
N PRO A 103 -17.75 -17.25 -16.84
CA PRO A 103 -17.24 -18.00 -17.98
C PRO A 103 -17.75 -17.43 -19.31
N GLY A 104 -16.88 -17.37 -20.32
CA GLY A 104 -17.24 -16.88 -21.66
C GLY A 104 -16.14 -16.14 -22.39
N LEU A 105 -16.51 -15.47 -23.48
CA LEU A 105 -15.60 -14.71 -24.33
C LEU A 105 -15.66 -13.21 -24.02
N TYR A 106 -14.49 -12.59 -23.99
CA TYR A 106 -14.31 -11.20 -23.64
C TYR A 106 -13.39 -10.48 -24.62
N ALA A 107 -13.66 -9.20 -24.85
CA ALA A 107 -12.75 -8.26 -25.48
C ALA A 107 -11.83 -7.67 -24.42
N LEU A 108 -10.52 -7.85 -24.61
CA LEU A 108 -9.48 -7.12 -23.89
C LEU A 108 -9.24 -5.79 -24.61
N MET A 109 -9.18 -4.70 -23.85
CA MET A 109 -9.06 -3.35 -24.37
C MET A 109 -8.08 -2.52 -23.53
N ARG A 110 -7.35 -1.60 -24.18
CA ARG A 110 -6.56 -0.54 -23.51
C ARG A 110 -7.36 0.75 -23.34
N GLN A 111 -8.30 0.96 -24.24
CA GLN A 111 -9.19 2.12 -24.27
C GLN A 111 -10.61 1.61 -24.52
N GLN A 112 -11.60 2.23 -23.88
CA GLN A 112 -12.98 1.80 -24.02
C GLN A 112 -13.41 1.85 -25.50
N GLY A 113 -14.06 0.78 -25.95
CA GLY A 113 -14.50 0.64 -27.35
C GLY A 113 -13.42 0.20 -28.34
N ARG A 114 -12.15 0.07 -27.95
CA ARG A 114 -11.07 -0.42 -28.82
C ARG A 114 -10.57 -1.80 -28.38
N GLU A 115 -11.08 -2.84 -29.05
CA GLU A 115 -10.63 -4.24 -28.85
C GLU A 115 -9.18 -4.41 -29.31
N ALA A 116 -8.32 -4.86 -28.39
CA ALA A 116 -6.96 -5.27 -28.71
C ALA A 116 -6.91 -6.74 -29.09
N CYS A 117 -7.52 -7.61 -28.27
CA CYS A 117 -7.63 -9.05 -28.54
C CYS A 117 -8.75 -9.67 -27.69
N ARG A 118 -8.92 -11.00 -27.79
CA ARG A 118 -9.98 -11.74 -27.11
C ARG A 118 -9.42 -12.71 -26.09
N LEU A 119 -10.09 -12.77 -24.93
CA LEU A 119 -9.81 -13.65 -23.81
C LEU A 119 -11.00 -14.56 -23.58
N ARG A 120 -10.76 -15.86 -23.46
CA ARG A 120 -11.76 -16.83 -23.02
C ARG A 120 -11.50 -17.22 -21.57
N LEU A 121 -12.52 -17.10 -20.75
CA LEU A 121 -12.56 -17.59 -19.37
C LEU A 121 -13.34 -18.91 -19.36
N ALA A 122 -12.69 -20.01 -18.99
CA ALA A 122 -13.32 -21.32 -18.86
C ALA A 122 -14.21 -21.38 -17.61
N ALA A 123 -15.15 -22.32 -17.56
CA ALA A 123 -15.93 -22.57 -16.35
C ALA A 123 -15.04 -23.19 -15.25
N PRO A 124 -15.18 -22.76 -13.97
CA PRO A 124 -14.53 -23.44 -12.86
C PRO A 124 -15.04 -24.88 -12.75
N SER A 125 -14.13 -25.80 -12.48
CA SER A 125 -14.49 -27.18 -12.14
C SER A 125 -15.27 -27.21 -10.83
N VAL A 126 -16.10 -28.25 -10.63
CA VAL A 126 -16.86 -28.42 -9.39
C VAL A 126 -15.91 -28.41 -8.18
N GLY A 127 -16.10 -27.46 -7.25
CA GLY A 127 -15.22 -27.26 -6.09
C GLY A 127 -13.91 -26.52 -6.37
N GLY A 128 -13.68 -26.06 -7.61
CA GLY A 128 -12.49 -25.30 -8.00
C GLY A 128 -12.63 -23.80 -7.75
N GLU A 129 -11.66 -23.21 -7.04
CA GLU A 129 -11.55 -21.76 -6.83
C GLU A 129 -10.93 -21.01 -8.02
N THR A 130 -10.29 -21.76 -8.93
CA THR A 130 -9.58 -21.24 -10.10
C THR A 130 -10.05 -21.94 -11.38
N ALA A 131 -10.00 -21.24 -12.50
CA ALA A 131 -10.30 -21.79 -13.83
C ALA A 131 -9.32 -21.27 -14.89
N ASP A 132 -9.28 -21.94 -16.03
CA ASP A 132 -8.40 -21.56 -17.12
C ASP A 132 -8.82 -20.25 -17.79
N ALA A 133 -7.82 -19.44 -18.13
CA ALA A 133 -7.95 -18.28 -18.99
C ALA A 133 -7.04 -18.48 -20.21
N ARG A 134 -7.49 -18.10 -21.40
CA ARG A 134 -6.67 -18.22 -22.62
C ARG A 134 -6.97 -17.13 -23.64
N LEU A 135 -5.92 -16.63 -24.27
CA LEU A 135 -6.06 -15.75 -25.44
C LEU A 135 -6.45 -16.59 -26.67
N GLU A 136 -7.47 -16.15 -27.43
CA GLU A 136 -7.97 -16.92 -28.58
C GLU A 136 -7.07 -16.88 -29.81
N ARG A 137 -6.31 -15.78 -29.95
CA ARG A 137 -5.39 -15.52 -31.07
C ARG A 137 -4.17 -14.78 -30.54
N PRO A 138 -3.06 -14.76 -31.30
CA PRO A 138 -1.95 -13.87 -31.01
C PRO A 138 -2.46 -12.44 -30.79
N CYS A 139 -2.18 -11.88 -29.62
CA CYS A 139 -2.63 -10.53 -29.27
C CYS A 139 -1.63 -9.54 -29.87
N PRO A 140 -2.07 -8.52 -30.64
CA PRO A 140 -1.16 -7.51 -31.18
C PRO A 140 -0.55 -6.61 -30.09
N ASP A 141 -1.17 -6.57 -28.90
CA ASP A 141 -0.64 -5.85 -27.75
C ASP A 141 0.48 -6.66 -27.06
N THR A 142 1.70 -6.12 -27.11
CA THR A 142 2.88 -6.75 -26.52
C THR A 142 2.74 -6.93 -25.02
N GLY A 143 2.16 -5.96 -24.31
CA GLY A 143 2.02 -6.03 -22.86
C GLY A 143 1.05 -7.12 -22.41
N ILE A 144 -0.06 -7.29 -23.13
CA ILE A 144 -1.03 -8.38 -22.89
C ILE A 144 -0.39 -9.72 -23.25
N THR A 145 0.37 -9.79 -24.34
CA THR A 145 1.09 -11.01 -24.75
C THR A 145 2.18 -11.42 -23.75
N ILE A 146 2.87 -10.45 -23.14
CA ILE A 146 3.83 -10.72 -22.06
C ILE A 146 3.12 -11.20 -20.79
N PHE A 147 1.95 -10.62 -20.49
CA PHE A 147 1.15 -11.02 -19.34
C PHE A 147 0.59 -12.44 -19.51
N ASP A 148 0.13 -12.82 -20.72
CA ASP A 148 -0.34 -14.17 -21.08
C ASP A 148 -1.16 -14.84 -19.95
N PRO A 149 -2.39 -14.38 -19.69
CA PRO A 149 -3.20 -14.91 -18.60
C PRO A 149 -3.53 -16.38 -18.85
N THR A 150 -3.16 -17.23 -17.90
CA THR A 150 -3.37 -18.68 -17.95
C THR A 150 -4.50 -19.15 -17.05
N THR A 151 -4.76 -18.45 -15.95
CA THR A 151 -5.84 -18.78 -15.03
C THR A 151 -6.57 -17.54 -14.55
N TRP A 152 -7.77 -17.72 -14.02
CA TRP A 152 -8.55 -16.70 -13.37
C TRP A 152 -9.20 -17.23 -12.08
N ARG A 153 -9.51 -16.31 -11.17
CA ARG A 153 -10.24 -16.56 -9.91
C ARG A 153 -11.21 -15.43 -9.64
N TYR A 154 -12.25 -15.72 -8.86
CA TYR A 154 -13.24 -14.74 -8.49
C TYR A 154 -13.62 -14.82 -7.02
N ALA A 155 -13.49 -13.69 -6.32
CA ALA A 155 -13.81 -13.61 -4.90
C ALA A 155 -14.44 -12.25 -4.58
N GLY A 156 -15.60 -12.25 -3.93
CA GLY A 156 -16.21 -11.04 -3.37
C GLY A 156 -16.40 -9.89 -4.37
N GLY A 157 -16.69 -10.19 -5.64
CA GLY A 157 -16.87 -9.16 -6.66
C GLY A 157 -15.62 -8.79 -7.45
N ARG A 158 -14.46 -9.37 -7.13
CA ARG A 158 -13.17 -9.11 -7.76
C ARG A 158 -12.74 -10.29 -8.62
N LEU A 159 -12.46 -10.01 -9.90
CA LEU A 159 -11.90 -10.97 -10.85
C LEU A 159 -10.39 -10.80 -10.87
N THR A 160 -9.64 -11.86 -10.62
CA THR A 160 -8.19 -11.84 -10.78
C THR A 160 -7.80 -12.68 -11.98
N LEU A 161 -7.01 -12.12 -12.89
CA LEU A 161 -6.31 -12.87 -13.92
C LEU A 161 -4.88 -13.14 -13.46
N VAL A 162 -4.37 -14.34 -13.73
CA VAL A 162 -3.02 -14.76 -13.34
C VAL A 162 -2.26 -15.20 -14.58
N ALA A 163 -1.08 -14.61 -14.76
CA ALA A 163 -0.11 -14.93 -15.79
C ALA A 163 0.55 -16.28 -15.52
N ARG A 164 1.11 -16.89 -16.57
CA ARG A 164 1.99 -18.07 -16.45
C ARG A 164 3.11 -17.91 -15.43
N LYS A 165 3.67 -16.70 -15.32
CA LYS A 165 4.76 -16.35 -14.40
C LYS A 165 4.28 -15.95 -13.00
N GLY A 166 3.02 -16.21 -12.65
CA GLY A 166 2.44 -15.92 -11.33
C GLY A 166 2.06 -14.46 -11.06
N HIS A 167 2.34 -13.54 -11.99
CA HIS A 167 1.88 -12.16 -11.89
C HIS A 167 0.37 -12.11 -11.98
N SER A 168 -0.28 -11.31 -11.14
CA SER A 168 -1.73 -11.19 -11.15
C SER A 168 -2.18 -9.75 -11.38
N VAL A 169 -3.32 -9.60 -12.03
CA VAL A 169 -4.03 -8.34 -12.14
C VAL A 169 -5.44 -8.52 -11.61
N ASP A 170 -5.84 -7.66 -10.69
CA ASP A 170 -7.20 -7.62 -10.19
C ASP A 170 -8.03 -6.68 -11.04
N LEU A 171 -9.28 -7.07 -11.22
CA LEU A 171 -10.28 -6.36 -11.99
C LEU A 171 -11.53 -6.17 -11.12
N VAL A 172 -12.08 -4.96 -11.17
CA VAL A 172 -13.37 -4.63 -10.56
C VAL A 172 -14.38 -4.31 -11.64
N PHE A 173 -15.64 -4.66 -11.40
CA PHE A 173 -16.71 -4.42 -12.34
C PHE A 173 -17.35 -3.04 -12.11
N GLU A 174 -17.37 -2.22 -13.14
CA GLU A 174 -17.95 -0.89 -13.12
C GLU A 174 -18.60 -0.60 -14.50
N GLU A 175 -19.84 -0.12 -14.50
CA GLU A 175 -20.56 0.29 -15.73
C GLU A 175 -20.55 -0.76 -16.86
N GLY A 176 -20.65 -2.04 -16.53
CA GLY A 176 -20.68 -3.11 -17.55
C GLY A 176 -19.30 -3.58 -18.04
N VAL A 177 -18.21 -3.02 -17.50
CA VAL A 177 -16.84 -3.34 -17.88
C VAL A 177 -16.03 -3.74 -16.65
N TRP A 178 -15.19 -4.75 -16.80
CA TRP A 178 -14.14 -5.05 -15.82
C TRP A 178 -12.96 -4.14 -16.09
N ARG A 179 -12.49 -3.41 -15.08
CA ARG A 179 -11.31 -2.54 -15.18
C ARG A 179 -10.25 -2.95 -14.19
N LYS A 180 -8.99 -2.74 -14.55
CA LYS A 180 -7.84 -2.95 -13.67
C LYS A 180 -7.99 -2.16 -12.37
N ASP A 181 -7.65 -2.83 -11.26
CA ASP A 181 -7.62 -2.27 -9.92
C ASP A 181 -6.36 -2.73 -9.18
N PRO A 182 -5.60 -1.84 -8.55
CA PRO A 182 -5.70 -0.38 -8.63
C PRO A 182 -5.42 0.14 -10.06
N ALA A 183 -5.96 1.30 -10.41
CA ALA A 183 -5.86 1.90 -11.75
C ALA A 183 -4.48 2.53 -12.02
N VAL A 184 -3.41 1.78 -11.74
CA VAL A 184 -2.01 2.22 -11.86
C VAL A 184 -1.36 1.60 -13.08
N GLY A 185 -0.57 2.40 -13.80
CA GLY A 185 0.18 1.97 -14.98
C GLY A 185 -0.71 1.78 -16.21
N ALA A 186 -0.34 0.84 -17.09
CA ALA A 186 -1.06 0.62 -18.33
C ALA A 186 -2.50 0.13 -18.06
N PRO A 187 -3.53 0.76 -18.66
CA PRO A 187 -4.91 0.38 -18.47
C PRO A 187 -5.19 -1.01 -19.03
N LEU A 188 -6.12 -1.71 -18.40
CA LEU A 188 -6.65 -2.98 -18.87
C LEU A 188 -8.14 -2.99 -18.59
N LEU A 189 -8.92 -3.17 -19.64
CA LEU A 189 -10.37 -3.27 -19.60
C LEU A 189 -10.77 -4.61 -20.23
N LEU A 190 -11.81 -5.22 -19.67
CA LEU A 190 -12.35 -6.48 -20.12
C LEU A 190 -13.87 -6.35 -20.23
N ARG A 191 -14.38 -6.43 -21.46
CA ARG A 191 -15.82 -6.34 -21.75
C ARG A 191 -16.31 -7.67 -22.28
N ARG A 192 -17.44 -8.14 -21.76
CA ARG A 192 -18.04 -9.38 -22.25
C ARG A 192 -18.55 -9.20 -23.68
N LEU A 193 -18.34 -10.20 -24.53
CA LEU A 193 -18.79 -10.21 -25.92
C LEU A 193 -20.12 -10.96 -26.15
N GLN A 194 -20.82 -11.36 -25.07
CA GLN A 194 -22.02 -12.21 -25.03
C GLN A 194 -21.76 -13.70 -25.37
N PRO A 195 -22.70 -14.62 -24.98
CA PRO A 195 -22.42 -16.03 -24.68
C PRO A 195 -21.86 -16.85 -25.84
#